data_AF-A0A654A0V2-F1
#
_entry.id   AF-A0A654A0V2-F1
#
_cell.length_a   1.000
_cell.length_b   1.000
_cell.length_c   1.000
_cell.angle_alpha   90.00
_cell.angle_beta   90.00
_cell.angle_gamma   90.00
#
_symmetry.space_group_name_H-M   'P 1'
#
loop_
_entity.id
_entity.type
_entity.pdbx_description
1 polymer ?
#
loop_
_entity_poly.entity_id
_entity_poly.type
_entity_poly.pdbx_seq_one_letter_code
_entity_poly.pdbx_strand_id
1 'polypeptide(L)'
;MALIPRHELWRRQYRENPYIRHLSALELEERFKDILNILTILTPDGKIGVGVGKNLNNEMWAKCTHVLTEMEDRYGPFPNGFTNGFIKDANMVHPTFPNPPKSKLAIELAGGIVSGRIYKFSKKKYIDEMFSFGKFRVAPASYYSDPSLNVAIRDDELVFNGSIFSGLKGIVKPGEAVPSYGRIEYSVKARTNYYVTCFASNYTYREFSDFDADSCLVIKKPRAFTDRLIRVGNQAFSGYEGFAGSVKYLDPILCDPRRIDVNFAKHFKYAYQNEYRIIWAPREPVSELQPIYLEIGPLDDIAEIIEI
;
A
#
# COMPACT_ATOMS: atom_id res chain seq x y z
N MET A 1 39.45 -10.68 6.64
CA MET A 1 38.14 -10.90 7.29
C MET A 1 37.20 -11.45 6.22
N ALA A 2 36.59 -12.62 6.41
CA ALA A 2 35.73 -13.21 5.38
C ALA A 2 34.42 -12.43 5.25
N LEU A 3 33.95 -12.20 4.01
CA LEU A 3 32.66 -11.59 3.74
C LEU A 3 31.54 -12.59 4.07
N ILE A 4 30.80 -12.33 5.14
CA ILE A 4 29.61 -13.11 5.52
C ILE A 4 28.52 -12.89 4.44
N PRO A 5 27.93 -13.96 3.86
CA PRO A 5 26.81 -13.83 2.95
C PRO A 5 25.64 -13.04 3.55
N ARG A 6 24.97 -12.18 2.78
CA ARG A 6 23.88 -11.31 3.30
C ARG A 6 22.78 -12.08 4.02
N HIS A 7 22.40 -13.26 3.52
CA HIS A 7 21.37 -14.09 4.13
C HIS A 7 21.80 -14.68 5.48
N GLU A 8 23.09 -14.98 5.67
CA GLU A 8 23.62 -15.37 7.00
C GLU A 8 23.59 -14.20 7.97
N LEU A 9 23.93 -12.99 7.51
CA LEU A 9 23.85 -11.79 8.34
C LEU A 9 22.41 -11.54 8.82
N TRP A 10 21.42 -11.61 7.92
CA TRP A 10 20.00 -11.48 8.27
C TRP A 10 19.52 -12.60 9.20
N ARG A 11 19.97 -13.85 8.99
CA ARG A 11 19.71 -14.98 9.91
C ARG A 11 20.26 -14.72 11.32
N ARG A 12 21.45 -14.14 11.45
CA ARG A 12 22.06 -13.77 12.75
C ARG A 12 21.28 -12.63 13.41
N GLN A 13 20.99 -11.56 12.68
CA GLN A 13 20.19 -10.42 13.15
C GLN A 13 18.81 -10.87 13.66
N TYR A 14 18.16 -11.83 12.97
CA TYR A 14 16.90 -12.40 13.45
C TYR A 14 17.06 -13.17 14.77
N ARG A 15 18.09 -14.02 14.89
CA ARG A 15 18.30 -14.82 16.10
C ARG A 15 18.74 -13.99 17.30
N GLU A 16 19.38 -12.84 17.08
CA GLU A 16 19.69 -11.84 18.10
C GLU A 16 18.44 -11.09 18.61
N ASN A 17 17.44 -10.88 17.74
CA ASN A 17 16.16 -10.26 18.10
C ASN A 17 14.98 -10.95 17.38
N PRO A 18 14.43 -12.05 17.92
CA PRO A 18 13.44 -12.89 17.23
C PRO A 18 12.02 -12.31 17.29
N TYR A 19 11.85 -11.11 16.72
CA TYR A 19 10.67 -10.27 16.91
C TYR A 19 9.35 -10.86 16.36
N ILE A 20 9.39 -11.85 15.47
CA ILE A 20 8.17 -12.55 14.95
C ILE A 20 7.89 -13.88 15.64
N ARG A 21 8.69 -14.29 16.64
CA ARG A 21 8.51 -15.57 17.35
C ARG A 21 7.14 -15.73 18.02
N HIS A 22 6.47 -14.62 18.32
CA HIS A 22 5.15 -14.59 18.96
C HIS A 22 3.97 -14.74 17.98
N LEU A 23 4.23 -14.78 16.66
CA LEU A 23 3.19 -15.05 15.67
C LEU A 23 2.77 -16.52 15.72
N SER A 24 1.47 -16.78 15.55
CA SER A 24 0.98 -18.13 15.26
C SER A 24 1.49 -18.65 13.91
N ALA A 25 1.25 -19.92 13.61
CA ALA A 25 1.60 -20.50 12.30
C ALA A 25 0.91 -19.74 11.15
N LEU A 26 -0.41 -19.53 11.25
CA LEU A 26 -1.22 -18.85 10.22
C LEU A 26 -0.78 -17.40 9.98
N GLU A 27 -0.35 -16.68 11.02
CA GLU A 27 0.14 -15.30 10.88
C GLU A 27 1.55 -15.25 10.30
N LEU A 28 2.38 -16.25 10.56
CA LEU A 28 3.70 -16.38 9.93
C LEU A 28 3.56 -16.75 8.44
N GLU A 29 2.57 -17.59 8.10
CA GLU A 29 2.16 -17.89 6.72
C GLU A 29 1.63 -16.66 5.98
N GLU A 30 0.69 -15.90 6.56
CA GLU A 30 0.20 -14.64 5.96
C GLU A 30 1.32 -13.62 5.77
N ARG A 31 2.17 -13.44 6.80
CA ARG A 31 3.32 -12.55 6.70
C ARG A 31 4.27 -12.96 5.56
N PHE A 32 4.43 -14.25 5.30
CA PHE A 32 5.21 -14.72 4.14
C PHE A 32 4.53 -14.35 2.82
N LYS A 33 3.20 -14.54 2.70
CA LYS A 33 2.42 -14.16 1.50
C LYS A 33 2.48 -12.65 1.23
N ASP A 34 2.32 -11.83 2.26
CA ASP A 34 2.45 -10.37 2.18
C ASP A 34 3.84 -9.93 1.67
N ILE A 35 4.91 -10.56 2.17
CA ILE A 35 6.28 -10.27 1.72
C ILE A 35 6.49 -10.71 0.26
N LEU A 36 6.00 -11.90 -0.13
CA LEU A 36 6.08 -12.36 -1.53
C LEU A 36 5.33 -11.45 -2.51
N ASN A 37 4.16 -10.94 -2.12
CA ASN A 37 3.39 -9.98 -2.92
C ASN A 37 4.18 -8.69 -3.23
N ILE A 38 4.99 -8.20 -2.28
CA ILE A 38 5.83 -7.01 -2.47
C ILE A 38 7.12 -7.32 -3.23
N LEU A 39 7.72 -8.49 -3.00
CA LEU A 39 8.96 -8.89 -3.68
C LEU A 39 8.75 -9.22 -5.15
N THR A 40 7.54 -9.64 -5.56
CA THR A 40 7.23 -10.01 -6.93
C THR A 40 6.63 -8.88 -7.75
N ILE A 41 7.07 -8.79 -9.01
CA ILE A 41 6.62 -7.80 -10.00
C ILE A 41 6.22 -8.49 -11.30
N LEU A 42 5.31 -7.87 -12.06
CA LEU A 42 5.08 -8.26 -13.45
C LEU A 42 6.16 -7.61 -14.32
N THR A 43 6.91 -8.40 -15.08
CA THR A 43 7.93 -7.89 -16.00
C THR A 43 7.31 -7.38 -17.31
N PRO A 44 8.03 -6.57 -18.10
CA PRO A 44 7.58 -6.19 -19.45
C PRO A 44 7.33 -7.36 -20.40
N ASP A 45 7.78 -8.58 -20.08
CA ASP A 45 7.55 -9.79 -20.89
C ASP A 45 6.46 -10.68 -20.31
N GLY A 46 5.67 -10.17 -19.36
CA GLY A 46 4.53 -10.87 -18.76
C GLY A 46 4.92 -11.97 -17.76
N LYS A 47 6.19 -12.06 -17.37
CA LYS A 47 6.69 -13.06 -16.41
C LYS A 47 6.65 -12.50 -14.99
N ILE A 48 6.63 -13.38 -14.00
CA ILE A 48 6.95 -12.99 -12.62
C ILE A 48 8.44 -12.68 -12.55
N GLY A 49 8.78 -11.49 -12.06
CA GLY A 49 10.14 -11.06 -11.74
C GLY A 49 10.26 -10.71 -10.26
N VAL A 50 11.50 -10.45 -9.82
CA VAL A 50 11.80 -9.90 -8.50
C VAL A 50 12.04 -8.40 -8.63
N GLY A 51 11.41 -7.61 -7.75
CA GLY A 51 11.70 -6.18 -7.65
C GLY A 51 13.14 -5.94 -7.20
N VAL A 52 13.96 -5.34 -8.06
CA VAL A 52 15.32 -4.87 -7.73
C VAL A 52 15.36 -3.33 -7.75
N GLY A 53 15.96 -2.71 -6.73
CA GLY A 53 16.32 -1.28 -6.78
C GLY A 53 15.58 -0.28 -5.87
N LYS A 54 14.88 -0.71 -4.81
CA LYS A 54 14.37 0.21 -3.75
C LYS A 54 14.81 -0.26 -2.36
N ASN A 55 14.99 0.67 -1.41
CA ASN A 55 15.34 0.35 -0.01
C ASN A 55 14.37 -0.66 0.62
N LEU A 56 13.08 -0.50 0.33
CA LEU A 56 12.01 -1.41 0.77
C LEU A 56 12.25 -2.86 0.31
N ASN A 57 12.82 -3.08 -0.87
CA ASN A 57 13.03 -4.43 -1.39
C ASN A 57 14.15 -5.14 -0.62
N ASN A 58 15.21 -4.42 -0.22
CA ASN A 58 16.25 -4.97 0.66
C ASN A 58 15.67 -5.32 2.05
N GLU A 59 14.79 -4.46 2.58
CA GLU A 59 14.09 -4.70 3.84
C GLU A 59 13.15 -5.92 3.75
N MET A 60 12.40 -6.07 2.66
CA MET A 60 11.55 -7.23 2.43
C MET A 60 12.35 -8.51 2.23
N TRP A 61 13.53 -8.48 1.59
CA TRP A 61 14.43 -9.64 1.50
C TRP A 61 15.00 -10.06 2.87
N ALA A 62 15.35 -9.10 3.73
CA ALA A 62 15.71 -9.38 5.12
C ALA A 62 14.53 -10.02 5.87
N LYS A 63 13.33 -9.43 5.79
CA LYS A 63 12.10 -9.96 6.43
C LYS A 63 11.70 -11.34 5.91
N CYS A 64 11.86 -11.60 4.61
CA CYS A 64 11.67 -12.93 4.02
C CYS A 64 12.64 -13.93 4.66
N THR A 65 13.91 -13.55 4.80
CA THR A 65 14.93 -14.35 5.47
C THR A 65 14.60 -14.59 6.95
N HIS A 66 14.07 -13.59 7.66
CA HIS A 66 13.63 -13.73 9.05
C HIS A 66 12.47 -14.72 9.19
N VAL A 67 11.46 -14.64 8.31
CA VAL A 67 10.33 -15.60 8.28
C VAL A 67 10.82 -17.02 7.96
N LEU A 68 11.71 -17.19 6.98
CA LEU A 68 12.32 -18.48 6.67
C LEU A 68 13.14 -19.03 7.84
N THR A 69 13.80 -18.17 8.62
CA THR A 69 14.56 -18.57 9.81
C THR A 69 13.62 -19.03 10.93
N GLU A 70 12.52 -18.32 11.18
CA GLU A 70 11.52 -18.72 12.17
C GLU A 70 10.78 -20.01 11.76
N MET A 71 10.50 -20.21 10.46
CA MET A 71 9.97 -21.48 9.95
C MET A 71 10.97 -22.63 10.19
N GLU A 72 12.26 -22.42 9.91
CA GLU A 72 13.31 -23.43 10.12
C GLU A 72 13.52 -23.74 11.61
N ASP A 73 13.52 -22.72 12.47
CA ASP A 73 13.67 -22.87 13.92
C ASP A 73 12.44 -23.57 14.56
N ARG A 74 11.25 -23.49 13.95
CA ARG A 74 10.00 -24.16 14.40
C ARG A 74 9.83 -25.59 13.90
N TYR A 75 10.10 -25.81 12.61
CA TYR A 75 9.70 -27.02 11.89
C TYR A 75 10.88 -27.85 11.39
N GLY A 76 12.11 -27.35 11.51
CA GLY A 76 13.30 -27.93 10.90
C GLY A 76 13.48 -27.49 9.45
N PRO A 77 14.43 -28.09 8.71
CA PRO A 77 14.80 -27.65 7.36
C PRO A 77 13.64 -27.72 6.36
N PHE A 78 13.68 -26.84 5.35
CA PHE A 78 12.76 -26.86 4.21
C PHE A 78 12.71 -28.28 3.57
N PRO A 79 11.52 -28.81 3.21
CA PRO A 79 10.22 -28.13 3.07
C PRO A 79 9.34 -28.11 4.33
N ASN A 80 9.87 -28.42 5.51
CA ASN A 80 9.08 -28.37 6.73
C ASN A 80 8.54 -26.93 6.97
N GLY A 81 7.30 -26.82 7.46
CA GLY A 81 6.57 -25.54 7.54
C GLY A 81 5.89 -25.08 6.23
N PHE A 82 6.13 -25.76 5.10
CA PHE A 82 5.53 -25.43 3.79
C PHE A 82 4.62 -26.55 3.23
N THR A 83 4.11 -27.41 4.11
CA THR A 83 3.46 -28.68 3.74
C THR A 83 1.96 -28.60 3.46
N ASN A 84 1.26 -27.57 3.94
CA ASN A 84 -0.18 -27.36 3.72
C ASN A 84 -0.52 -26.65 2.40
N GLY A 85 0.48 -26.12 1.69
CA GLY A 85 0.30 -25.42 0.42
C GLY A 85 -0.20 -23.96 0.52
N PHE A 86 -0.10 -23.31 1.69
CA PHE A 86 -0.62 -21.96 1.96
C PHE A 86 -0.25 -20.89 0.91
N ILE A 87 0.91 -21.04 0.25
CA ILE A 87 1.40 -20.13 -0.80
C ILE A 87 0.43 -20.04 -2.01
N LYS A 88 -0.38 -21.07 -2.27
CA LYS A 88 -1.31 -21.09 -3.42
C LYS A 88 -2.32 -19.93 -3.40
N ASP A 89 -2.71 -19.50 -2.20
CA ASP A 89 -3.68 -18.42 -1.98
C ASP A 89 -2.99 -17.07 -1.72
N ALA A 90 -1.70 -16.94 -2.03
CA ALA A 90 -1.00 -15.67 -1.98
C ALA A 90 -1.48 -14.75 -3.11
N ASN A 91 -1.80 -13.49 -2.77
CA ASN A 91 -2.19 -12.44 -3.73
C ASN A 91 -0.98 -11.92 -4.54
N MET A 92 -0.22 -12.84 -5.12
CA MET A 92 0.95 -12.57 -5.95
C MET A 92 0.53 -12.03 -7.31
N VAL A 93 1.47 -11.35 -7.96
CA VAL A 93 1.25 -10.79 -9.28
C VAL A 93 0.94 -11.87 -10.34
N HIS A 94 -0.15 -11.67 -11.10
CA HIS A 94 -0.56 -12.61 -12.15
C HIS A 94 0.32 -12.46 -13.41
N PRO A 95 0.99 -13.53 -13.88
CA PRO A 95 1.74 -13.49 -15.13
C PRO A 95 0.81 -13.47 -16.36
N THR A 96 1.24 -12.77 -17.42
CA THR A 96 0.57 -12.72 -18.72
C THR A 96 1.32 -13.49 -19.83
N PHE A 97 2.53 -13.99 -19.54
CA PHE A 97 3.37 -14.75 -20.46
C PHE A 97 2.60 -15.93 -21.11
N PRO A 98 2.70 -16.18 -22.43
CA PRO A 98 3.69 -15.64 -23.37
C PRO A 98 3.46 -14.19 -23.83
N ASN A 99 2.32 -13.58 -23.49
CA ASN A 99 2.01 -12.23 -23.91
C ASN A 99 2.62 -11.18 -22.96
N PRO A 100 3.12 -10.04 -23.48
CA PRO A 100 3.44 -8.90 -22.62
C PRO A 100 2.17 -8.40 -21.90
N PRO A 101 2.31 -7.63 -20.81
CA PRO A 101 1.17 -7.01 -20.15
C PRO A 101 0.45 -6.09 -21.14
N LYS A 102 -0.89 -6.12 -21.18
CA LYS A 102 -1.70 -5.35 -22.14
C LYS A 102 -1.30 -3.88 -22.19
N SER A 103 -0.98 -3.30 -21.03
CA SER A 103 -0.63 -1.91 -20.87
C SER A 103 0.79 -1.52 -21.32
N LYS A 104 1.65 -2.48 -21.71
CA LYS A 104 3.02 -2.24 -22.16
C LYS A 104 3.10 -1.30 -23.35
N LEU A 105 2.44 -1.64 -24.46
CA LEU A 105 2.47 -0.82 -25.66
C LEU A 105 1.91 0.58 -25.38
N ALA A 106 0.84 0.65 -24.58
CA ALA A 106 0.16 1.89 -24.28
C ALA A 106 1.00 2.83 -23.38
N ILE A 107 1.76 2.33 -22.40
CA ILE A 107 2.71 3.14 -21.64
C ILE A 107 3.96 3.51 -22.46
N GLU A 108 4.44 2.63 -23.33
CA GLU A 108 5.57 2.91 -24.24
C GLU A 108 5.23 4.07 -25.21
N LEU A 109 4.02 4.06 -25.79
CA LEU A 109 3.51 5.15 -26.62
C LEU A 109 3.32 6.48 -25.86
N ALA A 110 3.05 6.43 -24.55
CA ALA A 110 2.98 7.60 -23.67
C ALA A 110 4.37 8.10 -23.17
N GLY A 111 5.45 7.65 -23.81
CA GLY A 111 6.83 8.04 -23.45
C GLY A 111 7.46 7.18 -22.34
N GLY A 112 6.87 6.03 -22.03
CA GLY A 112 7.38 5.05 -21.07
C GLY A 112 7.10 5.36 -19.60
N ILE A 113 7.69 4.55 -18.72
CA ILE A 113 7.61 4.71 -17.27
C ILE A 113 8.55 5.84 -16.85
N VAL A 114 7.99 7.00 -16.50
CA VAL A 114 8.74 8.21 -16.11
C VAL A 114 8.54 8.50 -14.62
N SER A 115 9.63 8.69 -13.89
CA SER A 115 9.60 9.03 -12.46
C SER A 115 8.99 10.42 -12.21
N GLY A 116 8.32 10.59 -11.08
CA GLY A 116 7.72 11.88 -10.70
C GLY A 116 6.40 12.22 -11.40
N ARG A 117 5.78 11.27 -12.11
CA ARG A 117 4.36 11.31 -12.50
C ARG A 117 3.48 10.62 -11.43
N ILE A 118 2.17 10.90 -11.43
CA ILE A 118 1.19 10.11 -10.66
C ILE A 118 0.09 9.58 -11.58
N TYR A 119 -0.54 8.47 -11.18
CA TYR A 119 -1.36 7.64 -12.06
C TYR A 119 -2.72 7.32 -11.41
N LYS A 120 -3.81 7.39 -12.17
CA LYS A 120 -5.15 6.94 -11.74
C LYS A 120 -5.66 5.86 -12.69
N PHE A 121 -5.72 4.63 -12.22
CA PHE A 121 -6.28 3.50 -12.96
C PHE A 121 -7.79 3.42 -12.71
N SER A 122 -8.60 3.27 -13.77
CA SER A 122 -10.06 3.13 -13.66
C SER A 122 -10.69 2.60 -14.95
N LYS A 123 -12.02 2.58 -15.01
CA LYS A 123 -12.76 2.37 -16.27
C LYS A 123 -12.71 3.65 -17.12
N LYS A 124 -12.58 3.49 -18.44
CA LYS A 124 -12.41 4.55 -19.45
C LYS A 124 -13.39 5.69 -19.28
N LYS A 125 -14.70 5.40 -19.14
CA LYS A 125 -15.73 6.43 -18.93
C LYS A 125 -15.43 7.39 -17.76
N TYR A 126 -14.79 6.91 -16.70
CA TYR A 126 -14.41 7.74 -15.56
C TYR A 126 -13.10 8.50 -15.82
N ILE A 127 -12.16 7.92 -16.58
CA ILE A 127 -10.92 8.59 -16.99
C ILE A 127 -11.21 9.71 -18.01
N ASP A 128 -12.12 9.48 -18.95
CA ASP A 128 -12.59 10.47 -19.92
C ASP A 128 -13.25 11.67 -19.21
N GLU A 129 -14.08 11.43 -18.18
CA GLU A 129 -14.66 12.49 -17.33
C GLU A 129 -13.58 13.23 -16.52
N MET A 130 -12.61 12.51 -15.93
CA MET A 130 -11.49 13.12 -15.18
C MET A 130 -10.61 13.99 -16.09
N PHE A 131 -10.33 13.56 -17.31
CA PHE A 131 -9.46 14.28 -18.25
C PHE A 131 -10.16 15.50 -18.86
N SER A 132 -11.38 15.31 -19.35
CA SER A 132 -12.11 16.33 -20.14
C SER A 132 -12.70 17.44 -19.28
N PHE A 133 -13.11 17.14 -18.04
CA PHE A 133 -13.79 18.08 -17.15
C PHE A 133 -13.06 18.30 -15.82
N GLY A 134 -12.00 17.53 -15.54
CA GLY A 134 -11.37 17.54 -14.22
C GLY A 134 -12.26 16.95 -13.14
N LYS A 135 -13.19 16.04 -13.49
CA LYS A 135 -14.23 15.55 -12.59
C LYS A 135 -13.75 14.36 -11.76
N PHE A 136 -13.42 14.61 -10.50
CA PHE A 136 -12.93 13.60 -9.56
C PHE A 136 -13.97 13.26 -8.50
N ARG A 137 -14.33 11.97 -8.40
CA ARG A 137 -14.99 11.45 -7.19
C ARG A 137 -13.98 11.48 -6.04
N VAL A 138 -14.39 12.13 -4.96
CA VAL A 138 -13.73 12.08 -3.65
C VAL A 138 -14.65 11.29 -2.72
N ALA A 139 -14.16 10.19 -2.18
CA ALA A 139 -14.93 9.27 -1.35
C ALA A 139 -14.60 9.51 0.14
N PRO A 140 -15.52 9.19 1.06
CA PRO A 140 -15.16 9.14 2.48
C PRO A 140 -14.24 7.94 2.74
N ALA A 141 -13.29 8.07 3.66
CA ALA A 141 -12.36 7.00 4.00
C ALA A 141 -13.09 5.72 4.43
N SER A 142 -14.22 5.84 5.15
CA SER A 142 -15.08 4.70 5.50
C SER A 142 -15.59 3.86 4.32
N TYR A 143 -15.67 4.43 3.10
CA TYR A 143 -16.13 3.71 1.89
C TYR A 143 -15.25 2.50 1.58
N TYR A 144 -13.95 2.60 1.83
CA TYR A 144 -12.97 1.57 1.46
C TYR A 144 -13.07 0.30 2.32
N SER A 145 -13.78 0.36 3.45
CA SER A 145 -14.06 -0.81 4.29
C SER A 145 -15.11 -1.77 3.69
N ASP A 146 -15.84 -1.33 2.66
CA ASP A 146 -16.96 -2.05 2.04
C ASP A 146 -16.53 -3.45 1.53
N PRO A 147 -17.17 -4.55 1.99
CA PRO A 147 -16.79 -5.91 1.62
C PRO A 147 -17.06 -6.28 0.16
N SER A 148 -17.82 -5.47 -0.59
CA SER A 148 -18.05 -5.65 -2.03
C SER A 148 -16.89 -5.13 -2.89
N LEU A 149 -15.97 -4.35 -2.31
CA LEU A 149 -14.78 -3.87 -3.00
C LEU A 149 -13.77 -5.01 -3.20
N ASN A 150 -13.05 -4.97 -4.32
CA ASN A 150 -12.00 -5.95 -4.62
C ASN A 150 -10.84 -5.86 -3.61
N VAL A 151 -10.02 -6.93 -3.54
CA VAL A 151 -8.94 -7.07 -2.54
C VAL A 151 -7.86 -5.98 -2.64
N ALA A 152 -7.67 -5.36 -3.81
CA ALA A 152 -6.70 -4.26 -3.98
C ALA A 152 -7.26 -2.90 -3.53
N ILE A 153 -8.58 -2.70 -3.57
CA ILE A 153 -9.24 -1.45 -3.17
C ILE A 153 -9.66 -1.49 -1.70
N ARG A 154 -10.04 -2.66 -1.18
CA ARG A 154 -10.60 -2.82 0.17
C ARG A 154 -9.54 -2.65 1.27
N ASP A 155 -9.76 -1.67 2.14
CA ASP A 155 -8.91 -1.35 3.29
C ASP A 155 -9.70 -0.59 4.37
N ASP A 156 -9.34 -0.75 5.64
CA ASP A 156 -9.92 0.06 6.73
C ASP A 156 -9.10 1.34 6.91
N GLU A 157 -9.39 2.31 6.05
CA GLU A 157 -8.71 3.62 6.00
C GLU A 157 -8.86 4.48 7.27
N LEU A 158 -9.64 4.01 8.24
CA LEU A 158 -9.86 4.65 9.54
C LEU A 158 -9.18 3.91 10.70
N VAL A 159 -8.64 2.70 10.48
CA VAL A 159 -8.04 1.88 11.55
C VAL A 159 -6.76 1.16 11.09
N PHE A 160 -5.61 1.61 11.59
CA PHE A 160 -4.38 0.82 11.50
C PHE A 160 -4.33 -0.19 12.65
N ASN A 161 -4.25 -1.48 12.32
CA ASN A 161 -4.11 -2.56 13.31
C ASN A 161 -2.68 -3.13 13.31
N GLY A 162 -2.19 -3.53 14.47
CA GLY A 162 -0.93 -4.25 14.60
C GLY A 162 -0.71 -4.85 15.98
N SER A 163 0.47 -5.45 16.16
CA SER A 163 0.80 -6.18 17.38
C SER A 163 2.25 -5.93 17.80
N ILE A 164 2.52 -5.90 19.10
CA ILE A 164 3.90 -5.83 19.63
C ILE A 164 4.12 -6.92 20.66
N PHE A 165 5.35 -7.40 20.75
CA PHE A 165 5.76 -8.33 21.81
C PHE A 165 6.58 -7.57 22.86
N SER A 166 6.01 -7.38 24.05
CA SER A 166 6.70 -6.70 25.14
C SER A 166 7.31 -7.72 26.12
N GLY A 167 8.62 -7.57 26.33
CA GLY A 167 9.34 -8.28 27.38
C GLY A 167 9.11 -7.70 28.78
N LEU A 168 8.69 -6.43 28.90
CA LEU A 168 8.40 -5.74 30.16
C LEU A 168 7.39 -4.59 29.96
N LYS A 169 6.26 -4.68 30.67
CA LYS A 169 5.30 -3.63 31.09
C LYS A 169 5.34 -2.25 30.39
N GLY A 170 4.31 -1.96 29.58
CA GLY A 170 4.03 -0.66 28.94
C GLY A 170 4.45 -0.66 27.46
N ILE A 171 3.72 -0.03 26.52
CA ILE A 171 2.57 0.89 26.57
C ILE A 171 1.71 0.61 25.29
N VAL A 172 0.57 1.22 24.95
CA VAL A 172 0.05 2.60 25.11
C VAL A 172 -1.50 2.60 25.21
N LYS A 173 -2.06 3.39 26.14
CA LYS A 173 -3.17 4.32 25.85
C LYS A 173 -2.63 5.74 26.05
N PRO A 174 -3.19 6.80 25.44
CA PRO A 174 -2.82 8.16 25.80
C PRO A 174 -3.13 8.41 27.29
N GLY A 175 -2.10 8.56 28.12
CA GLY A 175 -2.22 8.94 29.53
C GLY A 175 -1.76 7.91 30.58
N GLU A 176 -1.88 6.60 30.34
CA GLU A 176 -1.61 5.58 31.39
C GLU A 176 -0.81 4.35 30.90
N ALA A 177 0.05 3.85 31.79
CA ALA A 177 0.90 2.69 31.55
C ALA A 177 0.28 1.42 32.15
N VAL A 178 -0.16 0.49 31.29
CA VAL A 178 -0.65 -0.84 31.71
C VAL A 178 0.48 -1.88 31.63
N PRO A 179 0.78 -2.58 32.72
CA PRO A 179 1.61 -3.78 32.74
C PRO A 179 1.09 -4.92 31.84
N SER A 180 1.93 -5.40 30.92
CA SER A 180 1.73 -6.66 30.21
C SER A 180 3.06 -7.38 29.98
N TYR A 181 2.99 -8.70 29.84
CA TYR A 181 4.06 -9.56 29.35
C TYR A 181 3.52 -10.32 28.14
N GLY A 182 4.32 -10.42 27.08
CA GLY A 182 3.94 -11.10 25.86
C GLY A 182 3.30 -10.18 24.81
N ARG A 183 2.36 -10.74 24.04
CA ARG A 183 1.78 -10.10 22.87
C ARG A 183 0.69 -9.08 23.24
N ILE A 184 0.75 -7.91 22.64
CA ILE A 184 -0.23 -6.82 22.77
C ILE A 184 -0.75 -6.49 21.37
N GLU A 185 -2.06 -6.66 21.14
CA GLU A 185 -2.74 -6.10 19.96
C GLU A 185 -3.03 -4.61 20.20
N TYR A 186 -2.91 -3.79 19.16
CA TYR A 186 -3.29 -2.38 19.19
C TYR A 186 -4.01 -1.96 17.90
N SER A 187 -4.88 -0.98 18.04
CA SER A 187 -5.55 -0.30 16.92
C SER A 187 -5.38 1.20 17.07
N VAL A 188 -4.75 1.84 16.08
CA VAL A 188 -4.70 3.31 15.98
C VAL A 188 -5.84 3.74 15.06
N LYS A 189 -6.74 4.57 15.57
CA LYS A 189 -7.90 5.07 14.81
C LYS A 189 -7.66 6.49 14.33
N ALA A 190 -8.12 6.79 13.11
CA ALA A 190 -8.25 8.17 12.66
C ALA A 190 -9.20 8.94 13.60
N ARG A 191 -8.91 10.21 13.86
CA ARG A 191 -9.73 11.07 14.75
C ARG A 191 -11.15 11.29 14.22
N THR A 192 -11.33 11.16 12.90
CA THR A 192 -12.53 11.52 12.16
C THR A 192 -12.57 10.72 10.85
N ASN A 193 -13.74 10.55 10.28
CA ASN A 193 -13.86 10.26 8.85
C ASN A 193 -13.38 11.48 8.05
N TYR A 194 -12.85 11.24 6.85
CA TYR A 194 -12.26 12.27 6.00
C TYR A 194 -12.51 11.94 4.53
N TYR A 195 -12.44 12.96 3.68
CA TYR A 195 -12.53 12.80 2.23
C TYR A 195 -11.17 12.42 1.66
N VAL A 196 -11.12 11.47 0.73
CA VAL A 196 -9.89 11.00 0.10
C VAL A 196 -10.08 10.65 -1.38
N THR A 197 -9.03 10.88 -2.17
CA THR A 197 -8.85 10.26 -3.48
C THR A 197 -7.38 9.87 -3.69
N CYS A 198 -7.17 8.63 -4.14
CA CYS A 198 -5.85 7.99 -4.19
C CYS A 198 -5.33 7.83 -5.61
N PHE A 199 -4.02 7.90 -5.78
CA PHE A 199 -3.27 7.74 -7.03
C PHE A 199 -2.08 6.80 -6.77
N ALA A 200 -1.51 6.18 -7.79
CA ALA A 200 -0.21 5.53 -7.67
C ALA A 200 0.90 6.56 -8.01
N SER A 201 1.96 6.61 -7.20
CA SER A 201 3.15 7.47 -7.42
C SER A 201 4.23 6.83 -8.30
N ASN A 202 4.02 5.57 -8.66
CA ASN A 202 4.83 4.84 -9.63
C ASN A 202 3.86 4.05 -10.52
N TYR A 203 4.29 3.72 -11.73
CA TYR A 203 3.57 2.82 -12.61
C TYR A 203 4.23 1.44 -12.57
N THR A 204 3.45 0.39 -12.38
CA THR A 204 3.85 -0.97 -12.75
C THR A 204 2.79 -1.59 -13.67
N TYR A 205 2.99 -2.85 -14.08
CA TYR A 205 2.10 -3.51 -15.04
C TYR A 205 0.91 -4.24 -14.39
N ARG A 206 0.83 -4.33 -13.06
CA ARG A 206 -0.22 -5.10 -12.36
C ARG A 206 -1.48 -4.30 -12.04
N GLU A 207 -1.36 -2.99 -11.91
CA GLU A 207 -2.42 -2.09 -11.44
C GLU A 207 -3.66 -2.13 -12.34
N PHE A 208 -3.51 -2.34 -13.64
CA PHE A 208 -4.66 -2.55 -14.55
C PHE A 208 -5.48 -3.80 -14.18
N SER A 209 -4.82 -4.89 -13.77
CA SER A 209 -5.51 -6.10 -13.30
C SER A 209 -6.05 -5.92 -11.88
N ASP A 210 -5.23 -5.39 -10.96
CA ASP A 210 -5.58 -5.26 -9.54
C ASP A 210 -6.79 -4.32 -9.32
N PHE A 211 -6.88 -3.22 -10.09
CA PHE A 211 -7.97 -2.26 -10.00
C PHE A 211 -9.13 -2.50 -10.99
N ASP A 212 -9.10 -3.61 -11.74
CA ASP A 212 -10.04 -3.88 -12.85
C ASP A 212 -10.20 -2.66 -13.78
N ALA A 213 -9.06 -2.10 -14.24
CA ALA A 213 -9.02 -0.93 -15.09
C ALA A 213 -8.82 -1.31 -16.56
N ASP A 214 -9.41 -0.52 -17.45
CA ASP A 214 -9.17 -0.54 -18.90
C ASP A 214 -8.52 0.80 -19.37
N SER A 215 -8.37 1.77 -18.46
CA SER A 215 -7.76 3.07 -18.74
C SER A 215 -6.98 3.63 -17.55
N CYS A 216 -6.00 4.49 -17.83
CA CYS A 216 -5.19 5.17 -16.84
C CYS A 216 -5.00 6.66 -17.19
N LEU A 217 -5.33 7.55 -16.26
CA LEU A 217 -4.95 8.96 -16.33
C LEU A 217 -3.50 9.10 -15.83
N VAL A 218 -2.62 9.61 -16.69
CA VAL A 218 -1.22 9.88 -16.38
C VAL A 218 -1.04 11.38 -16.14
N ILE A 219 -0.81 11.75 -14.88
CA ILE A 219 -0.63 13.15 -14.48
C ILE A 219 0.86 13.49 -14.57
N LYS A 220 1.22 14.23 -15.63
CA LYS A 220 2.59 14.64 -15.98
C LYS A 220 3.12 15.77 -15.11
N LYS A 221 2.26 16.60 -14.51
CA LYS A 221 2.64 17.69 -13.59
C LYS A 221 1.93 17.55 -12.23
N PRO A 222 2.31 16.59 -11.37
CA PRO A 222 1.56 16.30 -10.13
C PRO A 222 1.38 17.49 -9.20
N ARG A 223 2.35 18.41 -9.10
CA ARG A 223 2.19 19.63 -8.30
C ARG A 223 1.05 20.53 -8.80
N ALA A 224 1.03 20.85 -10.09
CA ALA A 224 -0.02 21.68 -10.69
C ALA A 224 -1.41 21.02 -10.56
N PHE A 225 -1.46 19.69 -10.67
CA PHE A 225 -2.67 18.90 -10.43
C PHE A 225 -3.14 18.99 -8.97
N THR A 226 -2.25 18.70 -8.01
CA THR A 226 -2.55 18.75 -6.57
C THR A 226 -2.98 20.16 -6.15
N ASP A 227 -2.31 21.21 -6.63
CA ASP A 227 -2.64 22.61 -6.34
C ASP A 227 -4.04 22.97 -6.89
N ARG A 228 -4.42 22.50 -8.09
CA ARG A 228 -5.79 22.66 -8.63
C ARG A 228 -6.83 21.95 -7.77
N LEU A 229 -6.59 20.68 -7.45
CA LEU A 229 -7.56 19.84 -6.74
C LEU A 229 -7.75 20.27 -5.28
N ILE A 230 -6.67 20.55 -4.54
CA ILE A 230 -6.75 21.07 -3.17
C ILE A 230 -7.48 22.42 -3.15
N ARG A 231 -7.22 23.33 -4.10
CA ARG A 231 -7.92 24.62 -4.18
C ARG A 231 -9.43 24.46 -4.33
N VAL A 232 -9.88 23.61 -5.26
CA VAL A 232 -11.32 23.36 -5.46
C VAL A 232 -11.94 22.62 -4.28
N GLY A 233 -11.24 21.62 -3.72
CA GLY A 233 -11.71 20.92 -2.51
C GLY A 233 -11.83 21.84 -1.30
N ASN A 234 -10.87 22.74 -1.06
CA ASN A 234 -10.94 23.72 0.02
C ASN A 234 -12.08 24.75 -0.16
N GLN A 235 -12.53 24.98 -1.39
CA GLN A 235 -13.71 25.81 -1.68
C GLN A 235 -15.02 25.02 -1.47
N ALA A 236 -15.04 23.73 -1.79
CA ALA A 236 -16.20 22.85 -1.60
C ALA A 236 -16.41 22.43 -0.12
N PHE A 237 -15.32 22.28 0.65
CA PHE A 237 -15.34 21.70 1.98
C PHE A 237 -15.07 22.76 3.07
N SER A 238 -16.06 23.59 3.36
CA SER A 238 -15.98 24.58 4.45
C SER A 238 -15.71 23.91 5.80
N GLY A 239 -14.67 24.37 6.51
CA GLY A 239 -14.24 23.79 7.79
C GLY A 239 -13.31 22.57 7.69
N TYR A 240 -12.87 22.19 6.49
CA TYR A 240 -11.89 21.13 6.27
C TYR A 240 -10.50 21.70 5.94
N GLU A 241 -9.49 20.86 6.07
CA GLU A 241 -8.11 21.17 5.70
C GLU A 241 -7.60 20.12 4.71
N GLY A 242 -7.11 20.59 3.56
CA GLY A 242 -6.66 19.76 2.45
C GLY A 242 -5.16 19.43 2.53
N PHE A 243 -4.83 18.15 2.43
CA PHE A 243 -3.44 17.65 2.48
C PHE A 243 -3.16 16.71 1.30
N ALA A 244 -1.90 16.58 0.90
CA ALA A 244 -1.48 15.59 -0.07
C ALA A 244 -0.09 15.02 0.24
N GLY A 245 0.11 13.75 -0.08
CA GLY A 245 1.35 13.05 0.26
C GLY A 245 1.35 11.56 -0.08
N SER A 246 2.55 10.99 -0.14
CA SER A 246 2.75 9.54 -0.27
C SER A 246 2.41 8.81 1.02
N VAL A 247 1.77 7.65 0.88
CA VAL A 247 1.48 6.74 2.00
C VAL A 247 2.76 6.12 2.54
N LYS A 248 2.87 6.05 3.87
CA LYS A 248 3.91 5.33 4.58
C LYS A 248 3.48 3.88 4.83
N TYR A 249 4.26 2.95 4.34
CA TYR A 249 4.01 1.53 4.50
C TYR A 249 4.72 1.01 5.76
N LEU A 250 3.94 0.62 6.76
CA LEU A 250 4.42 0.26 8.08
C LEU A 250 4.30 -1.25 8.31
N ASP A 251 5.32 -1.81 8.96
CA ASP A 251 5.27 -3.18 9.49
C ASP A 251 4.54 -3.16 10.84
N PRO A 252 3.38 -3.84 10.98
CA PRO A 252 2.56 -3.75 12.18
C PRO A 252 3.27 -4.27 13.43
N ILE A 253 4.34 -5.06 13.25
CA ILE A 253 5.13 -5.66 14.34
C ILE A 253 6.26 -4.75 14.83
N LEU A 254 6.71 -3.80 13.99
CA LEU A 254 7.91 -3.00 14.23
C LEU A 254 7.67 -1.49 14.31
N CYS A 255 6.48 -1.00 13.99
CA CYS A 255 6.17 0.43 14.10
C CYS A 255 5.79 0.84 15.53
N ASP A 256 6.04 2.11 15.87
CA ASP A 256 5.60 2.73 17.12
C ASP A 256 4.16 3.26 16.93
N PRO A 257 3.15 2.74 17.66
CA PRO A 257 1.76 3.16 17.51
C PRO A 257 1.54 4.66 17.67
N ARG A 258 2.38 5.35 18.45
CA ARG A 258 2.30 6.81 18.71
C ARG A 258 2.70 7.65 17.50
N ARG A 259 3.33 7.04 16.49
CA ARG A 259 3.88 7.72 15.30
C ARG A 259 3.11 7.38 14.02
N ILE A 260 1.98 6.68 14.16
CA ILE A 260 1.11 6.30 13.04
C ILE A 260 0.14 7.45 12.76
N ASP A 261 0.32 8.10 11.61
CA ASP A 261 -0.69 8.98 11.00
C ASP A 261 -1.57 8.12 10.10
N VAL A 262 -2.72 7.69 10.61
CA VAL A 262 -3.65 6.77 9.92
C VAL A 262 -4.07 7.32 8.55
N ASN A 263 -4.16 8.64 8.38
CA ASN A 263 -4.56 9.25 7.12
C ASN A 263 -3.58 8.95 5.97
N PHE A 264 -2.29 8.75 6.31
CA PHE A 264 -1.19 8.52 5.38
C PHE A 264 -0.34 7.29 5.75
N ALA A 265 -0.91 6.30 6.44
CA ALA A 265 -0.21 5.07 6.82
C ALA A 265 -1.01 3.82 6.44
N LYS A 266 -0.33 2.82 5.87
CA LYS A 266 -0.91 1.52 5.53
C LYS A 266 -0.05 0.36 6.00
N HIS A 267 -0.69 -0.80 6.16
CA HIS A 267 0.02 -2.06 6.33
C HIS A 267 0.97 -2.30 5.15
N PHE A 268 2.20 -2.77 5.43
CA PHE A 268 3.24 -2.90 4.41
C PHE A 268 2.85 -3.79 3.21
N LYS A 269 1.91 -4.73 3.38
CA LYS A 269 1.34 -5.56 2.29
C LYS A 269 0.81 -4.78 1.10
N TYR A 270 0.37 -3.53 1.30
CA TYR A 270 -0.12 -2.65 0.24
C TYR A 270 0.98 -1.84 -0.46
N ALA A 271 2.26 -2.03 -0.11
CA ALA A 271 3.36 -1.20 -0.60
C ALA A 271 3.59 -1.26 -2.12
N TYR A 272 3.15 -2.35 -2.77
CA TYR A 272 3.18 -2.47 -4.23
C TYR A 272 2.32 -1.39 -4.94
N GLN A 273 1.31 -0.82 -4.26
CA GLN A 273 0.42 0.20 -4.81
C GLN A 273 1.08 1.58 -4.94
N ASN A 274 2.20 1.82 -4.23
CA ASN A 274 2.96 3.08 -4.25
C ASN A 274 2.05 4.32 -4.05
N GLU A 275 1.09 4.26 -3.13
CA GLU A 275 -0.05 5.17 -3.07
C GLU A 275 0.34 6.63 -2.71
N TYR A 276 -0.30 7.57 -3.38
CA TYR A 276 -0.28 9.01 -3.12
C TYR A 276 -1.73 9.48 -2.91
N ARG A 277 -1.98 10.13 -1.77
CA ARG A 277 -3.31 10.60 -1.38
C ARG A 277 -3.42 12.09 -1.56
N ILE A 278 -4.63 12.52 -1.88
CA ILE A 278 -5.12 13.87 -1.62
C ILE A 278 -6.35 13.70 -0.72
N ILE A 279 -6.32 14.32 0.46
CA ILE A 279 -7.37 14.22 1.49
C ILE A 279 -7.89 15.59 1.90
N TRP A 280 -9.09 15.61 2.47
CA TRP A 280 -9.61 16.74 3.23
C TRP A 280 -10.17 16.22 4.55
N ALA A 281 -9.52 16.61 5.65
CA ALA A 281 -9.93 16.24 6.99
C ALA A 281 -10.71 17.39 7.65
N PRO A 282 -11.87 17.13 8.27
CA PRO A 282 -12.63 18.17 8.96
C PRO A 282 -11.94 18.59 10.27
N ARG A 283 -12.06 19.87 10.61
CA ARG A 283 -11.54 20.42 11.88
C ARG A 283 -12.27 19.85 13.08
N GLU A 284 -13.58 19.68 12.97
CA GLU A 284 -14.43 18.98 13.94
C GLU A 284 -14.66 17.52 13.51
N PRO A 285 -14.71 16.54 14.43
CA PRO A 285 -14.91 15.14 14.06
C PRO A 285 -16.28 14.87 13.40
N VAL A 286 -16.27 14.11 12.31
CA VAL A 286 -17.44 13.63 11.59
C VAL A 286 -17.34 12.12 11.38
N SER A 287 -18.44 11.38 11.58
CA SER A 287 -18.52 9.93 11.32
C SER A 287 -19.04 9.62 9.91
N GLU A 288 -20.09 10.31 9.47
CA GLU A 288 -20.80 10.05 8.23
C GLU A 288 -20.53 11.14 7.18
N LEU A 289 -20.15 10.70 6.00
CA LEU A 289 -19.81 11.55 4.85
C LEU A 289 -20.32 10.85 3.59
N GLN A 290 -20.81 11.61 2.61
CA GLN A 290 -21.27 11.09 1.32
C GLN A 290 -20.27 11.42 0.21
N PRO A 291 -20.01 10.55 -0.76
CA PRO A 291 -19.07 10.84 -1.84
C PRO A 291 -19.47 12.11 -2.62
N ILE A 292 -18.49 12.97 -2.89
CA ILE A 292 -18.68 14.24 -3.61
C ILE A 292 -17.84 14.22 -4.89
N TYR A 293 -18.31 14.91 -5.93
CA TYR A 293 -17.55 15.14 -7.15
C TYR A 293 -17.00 16.56 -7.14
N LEU A 294 -15.70 16.71 -7.40
CA LEU A 294 -15.04 17.99 -7.61
C LEU A 294 -14.71 18.15 -9.10
N GLU A 295 -14.92 19.32 -9.67
CA GLU A 295 -14.56 19.63 -11.06
C GLU A 295 -13.44 20.67 -11.06
N ILE A 296 -12.26 20.30 -11.58
CA ILE A 296 -11.04 21.14 -11.53
C ILE A 296 -10.66 21.78 -12.87
N GLY A 297 -11.53 21.64 -13.87
CA GLY A 297 -11.28 22.01 -15.26
C GLY A 297 -10.48 20.94 -16.02
N PRO A 298 -10.40 21.06 -17.35
CA PRO A 298 -9.72 20.08 -18.21
C PRO A 298 -8.24 19.92 -17.85
N LEU A 299 -7.70 18.74 -18.16
CA LEU A 299 -6.35 18.32 -17.78
C LEU A 299 -5.38 18.14 -18.96
N ASP A 300 -5.75 18.55 -20.17
CA ASP A 300 -4.93 18.43 -21.38
C ASP A 300 -3.54 19.07 -21.23
N ASP A 301 -3.44 20.15 -20.45
CA ASP A 301 -2.18 20.85 -20.20
C ASP A 301 -1.27 20.17 -19.17
N ILE A 302 -1.77 19.22 -18.38
CA ILE A 302 -1.04 18.57 -17.27
C ILE A 302 -1.08 17.03 -17.24
N ALA A 303 -1.88 16.40 -18.09
CA ALA A 303 -2.12 14.95 -18.09
C ALA A 303 -2.22 14.36 -19.52
N GLU A 304 -2.41 13.05 -19.59
CA GLU A 304 -2.73 12.26 -20.79
C GLU A 304 -3.45 10.97 -20.39
N ILE A 305 -4.10 10.31 -21.35
CA ILE A 305 -4.83 9.05 -21.13
C ILE A 305 -4.05 7.90 -21.77
N ILE A 306 -4.07 6.74 -21.11
CA ILE A 306 -3.62 5.44 -21.61
C ILE A 306 -4.81 4.48 -21.59
N GLU A 307 -4.97 3.63 -22.61
CA GLU A 307 -6.07 2.66 -22.78
C GLU A 307 -5.52 1.30 -23.22
N ILE A 308 -6.23 0.19 -22.93
CA ILE A 308 -5.77 -1.20 -23.15
C ILE A 308 -6.84 -2.17 -23.66
#